data_AF-A0A0J7KVL8-F1
#
_entry.id   AF-A0A0J7KVL8-F1
#
_cell.length_a   1.000
_cell.length_b   1.000
_cell.length_c   1.000
_cell.angle_alpha   90.00
_cell.angle_beta   90.00
_cell.angle_gamma   90.00
#
_symmetry.space_group_name_H-M   'P 1'
#
loop_
_entity.id
_entity.type
_entity.pdbx_description
1 polymer ?
#
loop_
_entity_poly.entity_id
_entity_poly.type
_entity_poly.pdbx_seq_one_letter_code
_entity_poly.pdbx_strand_id
1 'polypeptide(L)'
;MGALIFRRESMADLVKNTYNLHPEAKYVGMFDMTNPLIVIRDPDLIKSIALKYFDLFPDHRTMIEEHQDPLFGKNLFALKGERWRQVRSLLSPAFTS
;
A
#
# COMPACT_ATOMS: atom_id res chain seq x y z
N MET A 1 -8.40 1.87 -14.36
CA MET A 1 -9.00 3.05 -13.68
C MET A 1 -10.37 3.45 -14.21
N GLY A 2 -10.60 3.56 -15.53
CA GLY A 2 -11.91 3.95 -16.06
C GLY A 2 -13.09 3.11 -15.55
N ALA A 3 -12.96 1.78 -15.54
CA ALA A 3 -13.99 0.87 -15.03
C ALA A 3 -14.32 1.12 -13.53
N LEU A 4 -13.31 1.43 -12.72
CA LEU A 4 -13.49 1.79 -11.30
C LEU A 4 -14.29 3.09 -11.14
N ILE A 5 -13.96 4.14 -11.91
CA ILE A 5 -14.64 5.44 -11.85
C ILE A 5 -16.11 5.31 -12.23
N PHE A 6 -16.39 4.58 -13.29
CA PHE A 6 -17.77 4.33 -13.76
C PHE A 6 -18.48 3.21 -12.99
N ARG A 7 -17.88 2.72 -11.88
CA ARG A 7 -18.42 1.65 -11.02
C ARG A 7 -18.80 0.37 -11.79
N ARG A 8 -18.09 0.09 -12.88
CA ARG A 8 -18.23 -1.12 -13.68
C ARG A 8 -17.42 -2.28 -13.12
N GLU A 9 -16.45 -1.99 -12.27
CA GLU A 9 -15.54 -2.94 -11.64
C GLU A 9 -15.21 -2.46 -10.23
N SER A 10 -15.06 -3.39 -9.27
CA SER A 10 -14.65 -3.04 -7.91
C SER A 10 -13.13 -2.79 -7.84
N MET A 11 -12.67 -2.14 -6.77
CA MET A 11 -11.23 -1.99 -6.54
C MET A 11 -10.53 -3.35 -6.40
N ALA A 12 -11.18 -4.31 -5.73
CA ALA A 12 -10.63 -5.64 -5.54
C ALA A 12 -10.49 -6.39 -6.88
N ASP A 13 -11.48 -6.27 -7.76
CA ASP A 13 -11.44 -6.86 -9.10
C ASP A 13 -10.35 -6.21 -9.96
N LEU A 14 -10.23 -4.89 -9.92
CA LEU A 14 -9.18 -4.17 -10.65
C LEU A 14 -7.78 -4.65 -10.24
N VAL A 15 -7.53 -4.75 -8.92
CA VAL A 15 -6.25 -5.24 -8.39
C VAL A 15 -6.01 -6.69 -8.81
N LYS A 16 -7.02 -7.56 -8.69
CA LYS A 16 -6.92 -8.98 -9.08
C LYS A 16 -6.66 -9.14 -10.58
N ASN A 17 -7.34 -8.36 -11.41
CA ASN A 17 -7.20 -8.42 -12.87
C ASN A 17 -5.84 -7.87 -13.32
N THR A 18 -5.39 -6.77 -12.71
CA THR A 18 -4.05 -6.21 -12.96
C THR A 18 -2.97 -7.20 -12.54
N TYR A 19 -3.12 -7.82 -11.37
CA TYR A 19 -2.26 -8.91 -10.91
C TYR A 19 -2.23 -9.99 -12.01
N ASN A 20 -3.36 -10.57 -12.40
CA ASN A 20 -3.41 -11.71 -13.31
C ASN A 20 -3.11 -11.41 -14.80
N LEU A 21 -2.91 -10.14 -15.19
CA LEU A 21 -2.76 -9.74 -16.59
C LEU A 21 -1.55 -10.38 -17.28
N HIS A 22 -0.42 -10.45 -16.58
CA HIS A 22 0.85 -11.01 -17.06
C HIS A 22 1.36 -12.04 -16.04
N PRO A 23 0.86 -13.27 -16.06
CA PRO A 23 1.20 -14.29 -15.07
C PRO A 23 2.70 -14.64 -15.06
N GLU A 24 3.39 -14.49 -16.19
CA GLU A 24 4.82 -14.71 -16.40
C GLU A 24 5.71 -13.57 -15.86
N ALA A 25 5.14 -12.38 -15.66
CA ALA A 25 5.90 -11.22 -15.22
C ALA A 25 6.05 -11.17 -13.70
N LYS A 26 7.24 -10.77 -13.24
CA LYS A 26 7.53 -10.60 -11.80
C LYS A 26 6.81 -9.40 -11.17
N TYR A 27 6.54 -8.38 -11.98
CA TYR A 27 5.79 -7.19 -11.61
C TYR A 27 5.16 -6.59 -12.87
N VAL A 28 4.12 -5.78 -12.68
CA VAL A 28 3.46 -5.05 -13.76
C VAL A 28 3.31 -3.58 -13.38
N GLY A 29 3.44 -2.70 -14.36
CA GLY A 29 3.16 -1.28 -14.20
C GLY A 29 1.68 -0.98 -14.43
N MET A 30 1.14 -0.06 -13.67
CA MET A 30 -0.18 0.53 -13.94
C MET A 30 -0.16 2.02 -13.62
N PHE A 31 -1.13 2.77 -14.12
CA PHE A 31 -1.37 4.13 -13.68
C PHE A 31 -2.62 4.18 -12.82
N ASP A 32 -2.47 4.69 -11.61
CA ASP A 32 -3.57 5.19 -10.80
C ASP A 32 -3.80 6.65 -11.15
N MET A 33 -4.72 6.88 -12.08
CA MET A 33 -4.96 8.19 -12.69
C MET A 33 -3.67 8.71 -13.34
N THR A 34 -2.99 9.66 -12.70
CA THR A 34 -1.72 10.25 -13.17
C THR A 34 -0.51 9.66 -12.46
N ASN A 35 -0.71 8.86 -11.41
CA ASN A 35 0.36 8.33 -10.57
C ASN A 35 0.80 6.95 -11.09
N PRO A 36 2.08 6.77 -11.47
CA PRO A 36 2.60 5.47 -11.82
C PRO A 36 2.67 4.57 -10.58
N LEU A 37 2.24 3.32 -10.74
CA LEU A 37 2.27 2.29 -9.71
C LEU A 37 2.91 1.01 -10.25
N ILE A 38 3.52 0.25 -9.35
CA ILE A 38 4.06 -1.07 -9.64
C ILE A 38 3.29 -2.09 -8.78
N VAL A 39 2.70 -3.08 -9.43
CA VAL A 39 2.07 -4.23 -8.77
C VAL A 39 3.07 -5.38 -8.78
N ILE A 40 3.52 -5.78 -7.60
CA ILE A 40 4.49 -6.86 -7.41
C ILE A 40 3.78 -8.21 -7.39
N ARG A 41 4.32 -9.20 -8.11
CA ARG A 41 3.77 -10.58 -8.17
C ARG A 41 4.74 -11.63 -7.66
N ASP A 42 6.02 -11.46 -7.94
CA ASP A 42 7.05 -12.44 -7.62
C ASP A 42 7.26 -12.55 -6.09
N PRO A 43 7.08 -13.73 -5.48
CA PRO A 43 7.21 -13.90 -4.04
C PRO A 43 8.59 -13.56 -3.50
N ASP A 44 9.65 -13.77 -4.27
CA ASP A 44 11.00 -13.44 -3.84
C ASP A 44 11.25 -11.93 -3.86
N LEU A 45 10.66 -11.22 -4.83
CA LEU A 45 10.63 -9.76 -4.84
C LEU A 45 9.82 -9.20 -3.66
N ILE A 46 8.65 -9.79 -3.36
CA ILE A 46 7.84 -9.41 -2.19
C ILE A 46 8.64 -9.60 -0.90
N LYS A 47 9.29 -10.75 -0.71
CA LYS A 47 10.16 -11.02 0.45
C LYS A 47 11.32 -10.04 0.51
N SER A 48 11.95 -9.74 -0.61
CA SER A 48 13.06 -8.79 -0.69
C SER A 48 12.64 -7.41 -0.19
N ILE A 49 11.47 -6.92 -0.65
CA ILE A 49 10.90 -5.64 -0.22
C ILE A 49 10.51 -5.68 1.26
N ALA A 50 9.77 -6.71 1.70
CA ALA A 50 9.18 -6.77 3.03
C ALA A 50 10.17 -7.14 4.14
N LEU A 51 11.29 -7.80 3.82
CA LEU A 51 12.28 -8.27 4.80
C LEU A 51 13.62 -7.55 4.66
N LYS A 52 14.22 -7.59 3.47
CA LYS A 52 15.59 -7.07 3.27
C LYS A 52 15.62 -5.55 3.16
N TYR A 53 14.64 -4.98 2.45
CA TYR A 53 14.59 -3.56 2.14
C TYR A 53 13.41 -2.84 2.80
N PHE A 54 12.90 -3.40 3.90
CA PHE A 54 11.71 -2.88 4.58
C PHE A 54 11.84 -1.38 4.91
N ASP A 55 13.01 -0.95 5.37
CA ASP A 55 13.26 0.44 5.76
C ASP A 55 13.18 1.45 4.61
N LEU A 56 13.25 1.00 3.35
CA LEU A 56 13.05 1.83 2.16
C LEU A 56 11.58 1.99 1.79
N PHE A 57 10.69 1.11 2.30
CA PHE A 57 9.26 1.10 1.99
C PHE A 57 8.38 1.12 3.26
N PRO A 58 8.57 2.06 4.21
CA PRO A 58 7.82 2.07 5.46
C PRO A 58 6.38 2.57 5.32
N ASP A 59 6.08 3.29 4.25
CA ASP A 59 4.84 4.06 4.12
C ASP A 59 3.73 3.26 3.41
N HIS A 60 2.51 3.35 3.97
CA HIS A 60 1.32 2.85 3.32
C HIS A 60 0.70 3.88 2.37
N ARG A 61 -0.03 3.39 1.36
CA ARG A 61 -0.86 4.25 0.51
C ARG A 61 -2.04 4.79 1.33
N THR A 62 -2.16 6.10 1.41
CA THR A 62 -3.23 6.77 2.15
C THR A 62 -4.37 7.13 1.21
N MET A 63 -5.60 6.77 1.58
CA MET A 63 -6.81 7.16 0.86
C MET A 63 -7.49 8.40 1.46
N ILE A 64 -7.22 8.67 2.75
CA ILE A 64 -7.83 9.76 3.51
C ILE A 64 -6.72 10.46 4.30
N GLU A 65 -6.53 11.75 4.05
CA GLU A 65 -5.54 12.54 4.76
C GLU A 65 -6.06 13.05 6.11
N GLU A 66 -5.14 13.40 7.02
CA GLU A 66 -5.45 13.92 8.37
C GLU A 66 -6.31 15.18 8.34
N HIS A 67 -6.19 16.00 7.29
CA HIS A 67 -7.02 17.20 7.13
C HIS A 67 -8.46 16.89 6.69
N GLN A 68 -8.70 15.73 6.07
CA GLN A 68 -10.02 15.28 5.63
C GLN A 68 -10.74 14.54 6.76
N ASP A 69 -10.00 13.67 7.46
CA ASP A 69 -10.48 12.96 8.63
C ASP A 69 -9.33 12.82 9.65
N PRO A 70 -9.36 13.62 10.73
CA PRO A 70 -8.32 13.58 11.75
C PRO A 70 -8.26 12.25 12.51
N LEU A 71 -9.35 11.49 12.61
CA LEU A 71 -9.36 10.19 13.30
C LEU A 71 -8.66 9.14 12.45
N PHE A 72 -9.01 9.05 11.17
CA PHE A 72 -8.35 8.12 10.25
C PHE A 72 -6.90 8.53 9.98
N GLY A 73 -6.61 9.80 9.69
CA GLY A 73 -5.26 10.23 9.35
C GLY A 73 -4.25 10.14 10.50
N LYS A 74 -4.71 10.11 11.76
CA LYS A 74 -3.84 9.91 12.94
C LYS A 74 -3.67 8.44 13.35
N ASN A 75 -4.37 7.51 12.70
CA ASN A 75 -4.23 6.09 13.02
C ASN A 75 -2.83 5.57 12.64
N LEU A 76 -2.32 4.55 13.33
CA LEU A 76 -0.96 4.05 13.12
C LEU A 76 -0.73 3.56 11.67
N PHE A 77 -1.76 3.08 10.99
CA PHE A 77 -1.66 2.60 9.61
C PHE A 77 -1.51 3.73 8.58
N ALA A 78 -2.06 4.91 8.85
CA ALA A 78 -2.06 6.07 7.96
C ALA A 78 -0.84 6.99 8.17
N LEU A 79 -0.20 6.93 9.35
CA LEU A 79 1.03 7.68 9.63
C LEU A 79 2.16 7.24 8.70
N LYS A 80 3.06 8.19 8.39
CA LYS A 80 4.21 7.99 7.50
C LYS A 80 5.51 8.45 8.14
N GLY A 81 6.63 7.95 7.60
CA GLY A 81 7.99 8.37 7.95
C GLY A 81 8.27 8.30 9.46
N GLU A 82 8.95 9.33 9.97
CA GLU A 82 9.37 9.40 11.37
C GLU A 82 8.20 9.39 12.36
N ARG A 83 7.06 10.02 12.02
CA ARG A 83 5.88 10.03 12.89
C ARG A 83 5.32 8.63 13.08
N TRP A 84 5.28 7.83 12.01
CA TRP A 84 4.92 6.41 12.11
C TRP A 84 5.90 5.62 12.98
N ARG A 85 7.22 5.81 12.79
CA ARG A 85 8.26 5.11 13.57
C ARG A 85 8.12 5.38 15.07
N GLN A 86 7.93 6.65 15.44
CA GLN A 86 7.77 7.07 16.83
C GLN A 86 6.52 6.46 17.48
N VAL A 87 5.36 6.58 16.83
CA VAL A 87 4.10 6.07 17.38
C VAL A 87 4.11 4.54 17.43
N ARG A 88 4.69 3.86 16.42
CA ARG A 88 4.86 2.40 16.43
C ARG A 88 5.71 1.96 17.62
N SER A 89 6.86 2.60 17.84
CA SER A 89 7.75 2.28 18.96
C SER A 89 7.07 2.48 20.31
N LEU A 90 6.24 3.53 20.43
CA LEU A 90 5.49 3.83 21.65
C LEU A 90 4.40 2.79 21.93
N LEU A 91 3.70 2.32 20.88
CA LEU A 91 2.57 1.40 21.01
C LEU A 91 2.99 -0.07 21.06
N SER A 92 4.14 -0.44 20.49
CA SER A 92 4.60 -1.84 20.40
C SER A 92 4.57 -2.60 21.73
N PRO A 93 4.96 -2.02 22.89
CA PRO A 93 4.90 -2.71 24.18
C PRO A 93 3.48 -3.12 24.59
N ALA A 94 2.44 -2.38 24.18
CA ALA A 94 1.06 -2.71 24.52
C ALA A 94 0.53 -3.95 23.75
N PHE A 95 1.23 -4.38 22.70
CA PHE A 95 0.84 -5.49 21.82
C PHE A 95 1.85 -6.64 21.81
N THR A 96 2.85 -6.60 22.70
CA THR A 96 3.84 -7.66 22.87
C THR A 96 3.78 -8.15 24.31
N SER A 97 3.50 -9.43 24.50
CA SER A 97 3.50 -10.10 25.82
C SER A 97 4.84 -10.76 26.10
#